data_AF-A0A3D0XHL5-F1
#
_entry.id   AF-A0A3D0XHL5-F1
#
_cell.length_a   1.000
_cell.length_b   1.000
_cell.length_c   1.000
_cell.angle_alpha   90.00
_cell.angle_beta   90.00
_cell.angle_gamma   90.00
#
_symmetry.space_group_name_H-M   'P 1'
#
loop_
_entity.id
_entity.type
_entity.pdbx_description
1 polymer ?
#
loop_
_entity_poly.entity_id
_entity_poly.type
_entity_poly.pdbx_seq_one_letter_code
_entity_poly.pdbx_strand_id
1 'polypeptide(L)'
;HEKVTTVAGIGCSSRFPYFVQANGAHFIHGRALPFATGVSLSRPDLHTFVFGGDGDAFSIGGNHLNHAARKNVNLTYVIMDNFVYGLTKKQTSPTSPIGFKSKTDVGGSKDKPINPMKQLVAAGATFIARTTSTNPKHLLEMMDKAMDHDGFSVIECLSECVEFYPGAFDGSNPRKGGAFELVPEDHDVTSEVAAYQLADTPFPGHFGIYYQVSEPTKNANELSLIHAAQEKTSGNQDWEILQKTFERLK
;
A
#
# COMPACT_ATOMS: atom_id res chain seq x y z
N HIS A 1 -16.09 14.42 13.66
CA HIS A 1 -14.67 14.59 13.31
C HIS A 1 -14.29 13.53 12.27
N GLU A 2 -13.47 13.89 11.28
CA GLU A 2 -12.96 12.95 10.27
C GLU A 2 -12.03 11.94 10.94
N LYS A 3 -12.30 10.63 10.77
CA LYS A 3 -11.51 9.52 11.34
C LYS A 3 -10.56 8.87 10.33
N VAL A 4 -10.38 9.50 9.18
CA VAL A 4 -9.58 8.97 8.07
C VAL A 4 -8.56 10.03 7.67
N THR A 5 -7.35 9.58 7.39
CA THR A 5 -6.29 10.42 6.81
C THR A 5 -5.64 9.70 5.63
N THR A 6 -5.23 10.45 4.62
CA THR A 6 -4.65 9.90 3.39
C THR A 6 -3.22 10.39 3.18
N VAL A 7 -2.29 9.47 2.96
CA VAL A 7 -0.86 9.78 2.74
C VAL A 7 -0.44 9.25 1.38
N ALA A 8 0.38 9.97 0.65
CA ALA A 8 0.91 9.49 -0.62
C ALA A 8 2.37 9.90 -0.86
N GLY A 9 3.04 9.15 -1.74
CA GLY A 9 4.41 9.40 -2.18
C GLY A 9 4.46 10.39 -3.35
N ILE A 10 5.18 10.06 -4.43
CA ILE A 10 5.19 10.87 -5.67
C ILE A 10 4.87 10.00 -6.88
N GLY A 11 3.97 10.48 -7.74
CA GLY A 11 3.52 9.79 -8.95
C GLY A 11 2.13 10.25 -9.39
N CYS A 12 1.60 9.72 -10.49
CA CYS A 12 0.22 9.99 -10.89
C CYS A 12 -0.76 9.49 -9.80
N SER A 13 -0.51 8.28 -9.29
CA SER A 13 -1.22 7.67 -8.18
C SER A 13 -1.16 8.53 -6.91
N SER A 14 -0.01 9.16 -6.64
CA SER A 14 0.20 9.90 -5.39
C SER A 14 -0.50 11.26 -5.32
N ARG A 15 -1.19 11.67 -6.39
CA ARG A 15 -2.11 12.81 -6.34
C ARG A 15 -3.43 12.49 -5.66
N PHE A 16 -3.70 11.22 -5.33
CA PHE A 16 -4.97 10.77 -4.75
C PHE A 16 -5.43 11.56 -3.53
N PRO A 17 -4.58 11.90 -2.53
CA PRO A 17 -5.01 12.71 -1.38
C PRO A 17 -5.65 14.07 -1.73
N TYR A 18 -5.30 14.67 -2.88
CA TYR A 18 -5.93 15.93 -3.32
C TYR A 18 -7.39 15.76 -3.76
N PHE A 19 -7.84 14.54 -4.02
CA PHE A 19 -9.17 14.23 -4.54
C PHE A 19 -10.08 13.59 -3.49
N VAL A 20 -9.60 13.45 -2.25
CA VAL A 20 -10.36 12.89 -1.13
C VAL A 20 -10.74 14.01 -0.18
N GLN A 21 -12.01 14.06 0.22
CA GLN A 21 -12.49 14.99 1.24
C GLN A 21 -12.11 14.49 2.65
N ALA A 22 -10.81 14.53 2.94
CA ALA A 22 -10.23 14.20 4.23
C ALA A 22 -8.90 14.96 4.41
N ASN A 23 -8.40 14.99 5.64
CA ASN A 23 -7.02 15.37 5.86
C ASN A 23 -6.05 14.44 5.10
N GLY A 24 -4.99 15.01 4.54
CA GLY A 24 -4.00 14.20 3.85
C GLY A 24 -2.66 14.89 3.62
N ALA A 25 -1.65 14.07 3.32
CA ALA A 25 -0.28 14.50 3.09
C ALA A 25 0.24 13.90 1.77
N HIS A 26 0.67 14.77 0.87
CA HIS A 26 1.46 14.40 -0.30
C HIS A 26 2.93 14.61 0.05
N PHE A 27 3.65 13.51 0.23
CA PHE A 27 5.00 13.51 0.79
C PHE A 27 6.06 13.28 -0.30
N ILE A 28 7.27 12.87 0.07
CA ILE A 28 8.35 12.64 -0.89
C ILE A 28 8.36 11.19 -1.42
N HIS A 29 8.97 11.02 -2.60
CA HIS A 29 8.92 9.76 -3.35
C HIS A 29 9.42 8.56 -2.54
N GLY A 30 8.59 7.52 -2.46
CA GLY A 30 8.84 6.28 -1.72
C GLY A 30 8.96 6.48 -0.21
N ARG A 31 8.47 7.58 0.35
CA ARG A 31 8.48 7.85 1.81
C ARG A 31 7.08 8.03 2.40
N ALA A 32 6.03 7.65 1.66
CA ALA A 32 4.66 7.66 2.15
C ALA A 32 4.51 6.79 3.41
N LEU A 33 5.02 5.55 3.37
CA LEU A 33 4.94 4.60 4.48
C LEU A 33 5.61 5.05 5.79
N PRO A 34 6.87 5.56 5.80
CA PRO A 34 7.46 6.04 7.06
C PRO A 34 6.70 7.24 7.63
N PHE A 35 6.19 8.15 6.78
CA PHE A 35 5.35 9.26 7.24
C PHE A 35 4.02 8.75 7.82
N ALA A 36 3.33 7.88 7.10
CA ALA A 36 2.07 7.25 7.52
C ALA A 36 2.22 6.43 8.80
N THR A 37 3.36 5.76 8.99
CA THR A 37 3.68 5.06 10.24
C THR A 37 3.72 6.03 11.42
N GLY A 38 4.32 7.20 11.27
CA GLY A 38 4.31 8.23 12.30
C GLY A 38 2.90 8.72 12.63
N VAL A 39 2.06 8.90 11.61
CA VAL A 39 0.65 9.29 11.78
C VAL A 39 -0.13 8.21 12.53
N SER A 40 -0.09 6.96 12.06
CA SER A 40 -0.79 5.82 12.66
C SER A 40 -0.41 5.60 14.13
N LEU A 41 0.88 5.69 14.47
CA LEU A 41 1.34 5.51 15.86
C LEU A 41 0.98 6.69 16.76
N SER A 42 1.02 7.92 16.24
CA SER A 42 0.76 9.12 17.04
C SER A 42 -0.74 9.42 17.19
N ARG A 43 -1.56 8.91 16.27
CA ARG A 43 -3.01 9.13 16.22
C ARG A 43 -3.74 7.79 15.98
N PRO A 44 -3.75 6.90 16.99
CA PRO A 44 -4.41 5.59 16.88
C PRO A 44 -5.94 5.69 16.72
N ASP A 45 -6.53 6.88 16.87
CA ASP A 45 -7.95 7.15 16.61
C ASP A 45 -8.26 7.36 15.12
N LEU A 46 -7.25 7.48 14.26
CA LEU A 46 -7.38 7.67 12.81
C LEU A 46 -7.03 6.39 12.06
N HIS A 47 -7.85 6.03 11.06
CA HIS A 47 -7.42 5.10 10.03
C HIS A 47 -6.55 5.81 9.00
N THR A 48 -5.36 5.28 8.76
CA THR A 48 -4.41 5.87 7.79
C THR A 48 -4.43 5.07 6.50
N PHE A 49 -4.90 5.67 5.42
CA PHE A 49 -4.72 5.14 4.07
C PHE A 49 -3.44 5.69 3.46
N VAL A 50 -2.71 4.84 2.76
CA VAL A 50 -1.55 5.20 1.96
C VAL A 50 -1.87 4.88 0.49
N PHE A 51 -1.48 5.77 -0.42
CA PHE A 51 -1.65 5.60 -1.86
C PHE A 51 -0.32 5.80 -2.57
N GLY A 52 0.02 4.87 -3.46
CA GLY A 52 1.30 4.87 -4.18
C GLY A 52 1.20 4.18 -5.52
N GLY A 53 2.20 4.38 -6.37
CA GLY A 53 2.37 3.59 -7.59
C GLY A 53 3.30 2.41 -7.33
N ASP A 54 3.33 1.46 -8.23
CA ASP A 54 4.33 0.38 -8.31
C ASP A 54 5.77 0.86 -8.11
N GLY A 55 6.18 1.93 -8.80
CA GLY A 55 7.51 2.51 -8.65
C GLY A 55 7.75 3.19 -7.30
N ASP A 56 6.72 3.84 -6.74
CA ASP A 56 6.81 4.45 -5.40
C ASP A 56 6.93 3.37 -4.31
N ALA A 57 6.20 2.27 -4.46
CA ALA A 57 6.11 1.17 -3.49
C ALA A 57 7.28 0.18 -3.57
N PHE A 58 7.60 -0.31 -4.77
CA PHE A 58 8.51 -1.44 -4.98
C PHE A 58 9.92 -1.05 -5.45
N SER A 59 10.12 0.21 -5.87
CA SER A 59 11.46 0.72 -6.19
C SER A 59 12.04 1.49 -5.01
N ILE A 60 12.01 2.83 -5.04
CA ILE A 60 12.64 3.67 -4.03
C ILE A 60 12.00 3.55 -2.65
N GLY A 61 10.74 3.10 -2.57
CA GLY A 61 10.03 2.80 -1.32
C GLY A 61 10.16 1.37 -0.82
N GLY A 62 10.78 0.46 -1.58
CA GLY A 62 10.73 -0.99 -1.32
C GLY A 62 11.20 -1.40 0.08
N ASN A 63 12.25 -0.77 0.60
CA ASN A 63 12.73 -1.08 1.95
C ASN A 63 11.75 -0.62 3.05
N HIS A 64 11.05 0.50 2.83
CA HIS A 64 10.04 0.98 3.76
C HIS A 64 8.79 0.11 3.74
N LEU A 65 8.42 -0.41 2.57
CA LEU A 65 7.37 -1.42 2.42
C LEU A 65 7.68 -2.66 3.24
N ASN A 66 8.88 -3.23 3.05
CA ASN A 66 9.32 -4.41 3.82
C ASN A 66 9.25 -4.18 5.33
N HIS A 67 9.63 -2.99 5.81
CA HIS A 67 9.62 -2.69 7.24
C HIS A 67 8.27 -2.27 7.80
N ALA A 68 7.37 -1.71 6.99
CA ALA A 68 6.00 -1.44 7.43
C ALA A 68 5.23 -2.75 7.61
N ALA A 69 5.36 -3.67 6.65
CA ALA A 69 4.82 -5.02 6.69
C ALA A 69 5.38 -5.82 7.87
N ARG A 70 6.71 -5.99 7.97
CA ARG A 70 7.37 -6.72 9.09
C ARG A 70 7.00 -6.21 10.48
N LYS A 71 6.75 -4.90 10.62
CA LYS A 71 6.36 -4.29 11.90
C LYS A 71 4.85 -4.41 12.16
N ASN A 72 4.06 -4.84 11.19
CA ASN A 72 2.61 -4.89 11.25
C ASN A 72 2.00 -3.56 11.72
N VAL A 73 2.39 -2.46 11.07
CA VAL A 73 1.85 -1.12 11.38
C VAL A 73 0.38 -1.08 10.97
N ASN A 74 -0.53 -0.67 11.86
CA ASN A 74 -1.96 -0.60 11.55
C ASN A 74 -2.25 0.56 10.58
N LEU A 75 -2.32 0.24 9.28
CA LEU A 75 -2.66 1.14 8.18
C LEU A 75 -2.99 0.32 6.92
N THR A 76 -3.64 0.96 5.94
CA THR A 76 -3.94 0.34 4.64
C THR A 76 -3.14 0.99 3.51
N TYR A 77 -2.37 0.23 2.74
CA TYR A 77 -1.64 0.71 1.56
C TYR A 77 -2.27 0.21 0.26
N VAL A 78 -2.76 1.13 -0.56
CA VAL A 78 -3.26 0.82 -1.91
C VAL A 78 -2.19 1.17 -2.94
N ILE A 79 -1.62 0.15 -3.56
CA ILE A 79 -0.60 0.27 -4.60
C ILE A 79 -1.30 0.21 -5.95
N MET A 80 -1.33 1.33 -6.67
CA MET A 80 -1.88 1.43 -8.03
C MET A 80 -0.80 0.97 -9.01
N ASP A 81 -0.78 -0.33 -9.30
CA ASP A 81 0.20 -0.92 -10.19
C ASP A 81 -0.25 -0.74 -11.64
N ASN A 82 0.58 -0.04 -12.42
CA ASN A 82 0.32 0.30 -13.82
C ASN A 82 1.47 -0.14 -14.74
N PHE A 83 2.46 -0.87 -14.20
CA PHE A 83 3.67 -1.32 -14.89
C PHE A 83 4.55 -0.20 -15.47
N VAL A 84 4.40 1.06 -15.04
CA VAL A 84 5.12 2.18 -15.65
C VAL A 84 5.24 3.41 -14.73
N TYR A 85 6.41 4.05 -14.73
CA TYR A 85 6.50 5.41 -14.20
C TYR A 85 5.78 6.40 -15.12
N GLY A 86 4.49 6.60 -14.88
CA GLY A 86 3.63 7.45 -15.69
C GLY A 86 4.00 8.93 -15.59
N LEU A 87 4.16 9.46 -14.37
CA LEU A 87 4.38 10.90 -14.14
C LEU A 87 5.68 11.41 -14.77
N THR A 88 6.74 10.58 -14.75
CA THR A 88 8.04 10.89 -15.37
C THR A 88 8.10 10.54 -16.86
N LYS A 89 6.95 10.17 -17.45
CA LYS A 89 6.73 9.96 -18.89
C LYS A 89 7.36 8.69 -19.46
N LYS A 90 6.96 7.52 -18.94
CA LYS A 90 7.20 6.17 -19.52
C LYS A 90 8.60 5.62 -19.32
N GLN A 91 9.00 5.44 -18.07
CA GLN A 91 10.16 4.61 -17.68
C GLN A 91 9.67 3.27 -17.15
N THR A 92 10.51 2.24 -17.29
CA THR A 92 10.27 0.90 -16.74
C THR A 92 10.17 0.97 -15.22
N SER A 93 9.11 0.39 -14.66
CA SER A 93 8.93 0.20 -13.22
C SER A 93 9.39 -1.20 -12.79
N PRO A 94 9.49 -1.49 -11.49
CA PRO A 94 9.86 -2.82 -11.01
C PRO A 94 8.88 -3.94 -11.39
N THR A 95 7.64 -3.59 -11.76
CA THR A 95 6.58 -4.54 -12.14
C THR A 95 6.38 -4.60 -13.66
N SER A 96 7.08 -3.77 -14.44
CA SER A 96 7.05 -3.83 -15.91
C SER A 96 7.41 -5.23 -16.44
N PRO A 97 6.61 -5.81 -17.35
CA PRO A 97 6.89 -7.12 -17.89
C PRO A 97 8.15 -7.12 -18.78
N ILE A 98 8.78 -8.29 -18.90
CA ILE A 98 9.90 -8.49 -19.82
C ILE A 98 9.48 -8.11 -21.24
N GLY A 99 10.33 -7.37 -21.94
CA GLY A 99 10.06 -6.84 -23.27
C GLY A 99 9.30 -5.51 -23.29
N PHE A 100 8.86 -4.98 -22.15
CA PHE A 100 8.22 -3.67 -22.08
C PHE A 100 9.18 -2.57 -22.57
N LYS A 101 8.85 -1.93 -23.70
CA LYS A 101 9.65 -0.85 -24.27
C LYS A 101 9.32 0.48 -23.61
N SER A 102 10.32 1.09 -23.01
CA SER A 102 10.19 2.38 -22.32
C SER A 102 11.25 3.36 -22.83
N LYS A 103 11.29 4.58 -22.28
CA LYS A 103 12.32 5.57 -22.64
C LYS A 103 13.71 5.18 -22.18
N THR A 104 13.83 4.43 -21.09
CA THR A 104 15.11 3.95 -20.55
C THR A 104 15.47 2.59 -21.14
N ASP A 105 14.47 1.77 -21.44
CA ASP A 105 14.64 0.42 -21.99
C ASP A 105 14.09 0.37 -23.41
N VAL A 106 14.79 1.06 -24.32
CA VAL A 106 14.37 1.18 -25.74
C VAL A 106 14.29 -0.19 -26.42
N GLY A 107 15.18 -1.12 -26.03
CA GLY A 107 15.19 -2.50 -26.50
C GLY A 107 14.13 -3.40 -25.84
N GLY A 108 13.37 -2.89 -24.87
CA GLY A 108 12.51 -3.68 -23.99
C GLY A 108 13.20 -4.06 -22.69
N SER A 109 12.46 -4.04 -21.59
CA SER A 109 12.95 -4.46 -20.27
C SER A 109 13.49 -5.88 -20.32
N LYS A 110 14.67 -6.10 -19.74
CA LYS A 110 15.30 -7.43 -19.61
C LYS A 110 15.28 -7.95 -18.19
N ASP A 111 15.06 -7.06 -17.22
CA ASP A 111 15.07 -7.40 -15.81
C ASP A 111 13.80 -8.17 -15.47
N LYS A 112 13.95 -9.15 -14.58
CA LYS A 112 12.83 -9.94 -14.08
C LYS A 112 11.93 -9.02 -13.23
N PRO A 113 10.63 -8.88 -13.55
CA PRO A 113 9.74 -8.09 -12.73
C PRO A 113 9.59 -8.70 -11.34
N ILE A 114 9.41 -7.82 -10.37
CA ILE A 114 8.93 -8.18 -9.05
C ILE A 114 7.52 -8.77 -9.21
N ASN A 115 7.24 -9.85 -8.47
CA ASN A 115 5.87 -10.30 -8.25
C ASN A 115 5.38 -9.65 -6.94
N PRO A 116 4.45 -8.67 -7.00
CA PRO A 116 4.00 -7.93 -5.83
C PRO A 116 3.49 -8.85 -4.72
N MET A 117 2.63 -9.81 -5.05
CA MET A 117 2.01 -10.70 -4.05
C MET A 117 3.05 -11.54 -3.32
N LYS A 118 4.03 -12.10 -4.04
CA LYS A 118 5.12 -12.85 -3.42
C LYS A 118 5.98 -11.97 -2.52
N GLN A 119 6.31 -10.75 -2.97
CA GLN A 119 7.10 -9.84 -2.15
C GLN A 119 6.35 -9.45 -0.87
N LEU A 120 5.04 -9.22 -0.95
CA LEU A 120 4.23 -8.82 0.20
C LEU A 120 4.10 -9.94 1.24
N VAL A 121 3.94 -11.21 0.81
CA VAL A 121 3.98 -12.37 1.72
C VAL A 121 5.37 -12.43 2.37
N ALA A 122 6.44 -12.37 1.58
CA ALA A 122 7.81 -12.43 2.09
C ALA A 122 8.19 -11.25 3.01
N ALA A 123 7.55 -10.09 2.83
CA ALA A 123 7.72 -8.91 3.67
C ALA A 123 7.03 -9.03 5.04
N GLY A 124 6.13 -10.00 5.21
CA GLY A 124 5.36 -10.22 6.44
C GLY A 124 4.12 -9.33 6.55
N ALA A 125 3.47 -8.98 5.43
CA ALA A 125 2.20 -8.27 5.48
C ALA A 125 1.10 -9.23 5.98
N THR A 126 0.23 -8.76 6.87
CA THR A 126 -0.77 -9.59 7.55
C THR A 126 -2.13 -9.58 6.86
N PHE A 127 -2.34 -8.69 5.89
CA PHE A 127 -3.45 -8.71 4.95
C PHE A 127 -2.94 -8.33 3.56
N ILE A 128 -3.17 -9.20 2.57
CA ILE A 128 -2.70 -9.03 1.19
C ILE A 128 -3.86 -9.33 0.26
N ALA A 129 -4.22 -8.37 -0.58
CA ALA A 129 -5.26 -8.54 -1.59
C ALA A 129 -4.86 -7.97 -2.96
N ARG A 130 -5.48 -8.51 -4.01
CA ARG A 130 -5.39 -7.99 -5.37
C ARG A 130 -6.77 -7.60 -5.89
N THR A 131 -6.84 -6.49 -6.61
CA THR A 131 -8.04 -6.00 -7.29
C THR A 131 -7.68 -5.26 -8.58
N THR A 132 -8.66 -4.69 -9.26
CA THR A 132 -8.49 -3.89 -10.47
C THR A 132 -9.36 -2.64 -10.43
N SER A 133 -8.82 -1.54 -10.95
CA SER A 133 -9.55 -0.29 -11.16
C SER A 133 -10.77 -0.44 -12.09
N THR A 134 -10.80 -1.49 -12.93
CA THR A 134 -11.91 -1.75 -13.87
C THR A 134 -13.15 -2.38 -13.20
N ASN A 135 -13.01 -2.86 -11.96
CA ASN A 135 -14.08 -3.43 -11.14
C ASN A 135 -14.20 -2.65 -9.80
N PRO A 136 -14.83 -1.46 -9.81
CA PRO A 136 -14.89 -0.60 -8.63
C PRO A 136 -15.64 -1.23 -7.46
N LYS A 137 -16.62 -2.12 -7.72
CA LYS A 137 -17.35 -2.82 -6.64
C LYS A 137 -16.40 -3.71 -5.84
N HIS A 138 -15.59 -4.51 -6.53
CA HIS A 138 -14.62 -5.39 -5.87
C HIS A 138 -13.47 -4.60 -5.23
N LEU A 139 -13.02 -3.51 -5.86
CA LEU A 139 -12.03 -2.60 -5.24
C LEU A 139 -12.54 -2.05 -3.90
N LEU A 140 -13.78 -1.56 -3.84
CA LEU A 140 -14.37 -1.07 -2.59
C LEU A 140 -14.46 -2.18 -1.54
N GLU A 141 -14.91 -3.37 -1.93
CA GLU A 141 -14.96 -4.53 -1.03
C GLU A 141 -13.58 -4.86 -0.42
N MET A 142 -12.52 -4.84 -1.23
CA MET A 142 -11.16 -5.08 -0.73
C MET A 142 -10.68 -3.96 0.18
N MET A 143 -11.01 -2.70 -0.12
CA MET A 143 -10.67 -1.56 0.72
C MET A 143 -11.38 -1.61 2.07
N ASP A 144 -12.65 -2.01 2.12
CA ASP A 144 -13.41 -2.18 3.36
C ASP A 144 -12.78 -3.28 4.23
N LYS A 145 -12.53 -4.46 3.65
CA LYS A 145 -11.86 -5.58 4.37
C LYS A 145 -10.46 -5.21 4.86
N ALA A 146 -9.71 -4.45 4.07
CA ALA A 146 -8.37 -3.99 4.45
C ALA A 146 -8.39 -2.93 5.55
N MET A 147 -9.45 -2.13 5.63
CA MET A 147 -9.66 -1.13 6.67
C MET A 147 -10.07 -1.77 8.00
N ASP A 148 -10.88 -2.83 7.95
CA ASP A 148 -11.33 -3.58 9.13
C ASP A 148 -10.23 -4.47 9.74
N HIS A 149 -9.15 -4.73 9.00
CA HIS A 149 -8.04 -5.55 9.45
C HIS A 149 -7.11 -4.79 10.40
N ASP A 150 -6.88 -5.34 11.59
CA ASP A 150 -5.94 -4.77 12.58
C ASP A 150 -4.50 -5.16 12.23
N GLY A 151 -3.87 -4.38 11.34
CA GLY A 151 -2.51 -4.64 10.89
C GLY A 151 -2.12 -3.89 9.64
N PHE A 152 -0.98 -4.28 9.07
CA PHE A 152 -0.53 -3.75 7.80
C PHE A 152 -1.29 -4.43 6.66
N SER A 153 -2.30 -3.74 6.15
CA SER A 153 -3.08 -4.18 5.01
C SER A 153 -2.52 -3.60 3.72
N VAL A 154 -2.37 -4.42 2.69
CA VAL A 154 -1.89 -3.99 1.37
C VAL A 154 -2.77 -4.53 0.26
N ILE A 155 -3.13 -3.64 -0.67
CA ILE A 155 -3.92 -3.95 -1.85
C ILE A 155 -3.10 -3.60 -3.08
N GLU A 156 -2.81 -4.58 -3.93
CA GLU A 156 -2.37 -4.34 -5.30
C GLU A 156 -3.62 -4.07 -6.16
N CYS A 157 -3.76 -2.85 -6.65
CA CYS A 157 -4.81 -2.46 -7.57
C CYS A 157 -4.23 -2.32 -8.98
N LEU A 158 -4.55 -3.26 -9.87
CA LEU A 158 -4.18 -3.17 -11.28
C LEU A 158 -4.90 -1.97 -11.91
N SER A 159 -4.13 -0.96 -12.27
CA SER A 159 -4.61 0.36 -12.68
C SER A 159 -3.96 0.78 -14.00
N GLU A 160 -4.63 0.57 -15.12
CA GLU A 160 -4.06 0.82 -16.44
C GLU A 160 -3.59 2.28 -16.63
N CYS A 161 -2.40 2.46 -17.21
CA CYS A 161 -1.94 3.75 -17.71
C CYS A 161 -2.24 3.87 -19.21
N VAL A 162 -3.44 4.35 -19.56
CA VAL A 162 -3.90 4.46 -20.96
C VAL A 162 -2.97 5.26 -21.87
N GLU A 163 -2.21 6.21 -21.31
CA GLU A 163 -1.28 7.06 -22.06
C GLU A 163 0.00 6.32 -22.46
N PHE A 164 0.57 5.53 -21.54
CA PHE A 164 1.92 4.98 -21.73
C PHE A 164 1.97 3.47 -21.91
N TYR A 165 0.94 2.76 -21.44
CA TYR A 165 0.80 1.32 -21.59
C TYR A 165 -0.70 0.91 -21.72
N PRO A 166 -1.38 1.31 -22.81
CA PRO A 166 -2.75 0.89 -23.07
C PRO A 166 -2.83 -0.61 -23.34
N GLY A 167 -3.94 -1.23 -22.92
CA GLY A 167 -4.21 -2.66 -23.02
C GLY A 167 -3.43 -3.52 -22.02
N ALA A 168 -2.66 -2.92 -21.10
CA ALA A 168 -1.78 -3.66 -20.18
C ALA A 168 -2.54 -4.71 -19.36
N PHE A 169 -3.81 -4.43 -19.05
CA PHE A 169 -4.64 -5.28 -18.21
C PHE A 169 -5.92 -5.77 -18.91
N ASP A 170 -6.01 -5.70 -20.24
CA ASP A 170 -7.19 -6.16 -20.99
C ASP A 170 -7.51 -7.64 -20.68
N GLY A 171 -6.49 -8.46 -20.48
CA GLY A 171 -6.64 -9.87 -20.08
C GLY A 171 -7.33 -10.08 -18.74
N SER A 172 -7.40 -9.07 -17.87
CA SER A 172 -8.12 -9.09 -16.59
C SER A 172 -9.53 -8.51 -16.63
N ASN A 173 -9.96 -8.00 -17.78
CA ASN A 173 -11.17 -7.21 -17.91
C ASN A 173 -12.23 -7.92 -18.77
N PRO A 174 -13.32 -8.43 -18.18
CA PRO A 174 -14.40 -9.11 -18.92
C PRO A 174 -15.01 -8.26 -20.03
N ARG A 175 -15.04 -6.92 -19.88
CA ARG A 175 -15.56 -6.01 -20.92
C ARG A 175 -14.66 -5.90 -22.15
N LYS A 176 -13.43 -6.41 -22.05
CA LYS A 176 -12.41 -6.43 -23.11
C LYS A 176 -12.12 -7.86 -23.60
N GLY A 177 -12.90 -8.85 -23.16
CA GLY A 177 -12.69 -10.26 -23.49
C GLY A 177 -11.67 -10.98 -22.59
N GLY A 178 -11.20 -10.33 -21.52
CA GLY A 178 -10.39 -10.95 -20.47
C GLY A 178 -11.23 -11.69 -19.43
N ALA A 179 -10.57 -12.17 -18.38
CA ALA A 179 -11.18 -12.89 -17.27
C ALA A 179 -10.90 -12.20 -15.94
N PHE A 180 -11.92 -12.15 -15.07
CA PHE A 180 -11.80 -11.67 -13.70
C PHE A 180 -12.06 -12.86 -12.77
N GLU A 181 -11.02 -13.66 -12.56
CA GLU A 181 -11.10 -14.86 -11.73
C GLU A 181 -10.98 -14.48 -10.26
N LEU A 182 -12.00 -14.78 -9.46
CA LEU A 182 -11.93 -14.56 -8.02
C LEU A 182 -11.00 -15.57 -7.37
N VAL A 183 -10.36 -15.21 -6.26
CA VAL A 183 -9.67 -16.19 -5.41
C VAL A 183 -10.63 -17.35 -5.09
N PRO A 184 -10.21 -18.62 -5.28
CA PRO A 184 -11.06 -19.77 -5.03
C PRO A 184 -11.62 -19.79 -3.60
N GLU A 185 -12.86 -20.25 -3.43
CA GLU A 185 -13.51 -20.30 -2.11
C GLU A 185 -12.82 -21.24 -1.12
N ASP A 186 -12.10 -22.26 -1.63
CA ASP A 186 -11.32 -23.22 -0.86
C ASP A 186 -9.87 -22.77 -0.59
N HIS A 187 -9.49 -21.56 -1.03
CA HIS A 187 -8.18 -20.99 -0.76
C HIS A 187 -8.01 -20.71 0.74
N ASP A 188 -6.98 -21.31 1.35
CA ASP A 188 -6.60 -21.03 2.73
C ASP A 188 -5.85 -19.69 2.84
N VAL A 189 -6.60 -18.64 3.16
CA VAL A 189 -6.05 -17.28 3.38
C VAL A 189 -5.07 -17.20 4.55
N THR A 190 -4.97 -18.20 5.42
CA THR A 190 -4.05 -18.18 6.58
C THR A 190 -2.71 -18.86 6.29
N SER A 191 -2.56 -19.47 5.11
CA SER A 191 -1.35 -20.20 4.73
C SER A 191 -0.48 -19.38 3.78
N GLU A 192 0.73 -19.02 4.20
CA GLU A 192 1.71 -18.38 3.31
C GLU A 192 2.02 -19.26 2.09
N VAL A 193 2.07 -20.59 2.27
CA VAL A 193 2.33 -21.53 1.17
C VAL A 193 1.21 -21.45 0.13
N ALA A 194 -0.05 -21.44 0.57
CA ALA A 194 -1.19 -21.27 -0.34
C ALA A 194 -1.13 -19.90 -1.04
N ALA A 195 -0.80 -18.83 -0.31
CA ALA A 195 -0.65 -17.49 -0.88
C ALA A 195 0.45 -17.43 -1.96
N TYR A 196 1.60 -18.09 -1.74
CA TYR A 196 2.67 -18.19 -2.74
C TYR A 196 2.23 -18.98 -3.97
N GLN A 197 1.53 -20.10 -3.79
CA GLN A 197 1.00 -20.91 -4.90
C GLN A 197 -0.01 -20.10 -5.73
N LEU A 198 -0.92 -19.38 -5.09
CA LEU A 198 -1.87 -18.50 -5.76
C LEU A 198 -1.15 -17.35 -6.49
N ALA A 199 -0.07 -16.82 -5.92
CA ALA A 199 0.77 -15.78 -6.54
C ALA A 199 1.61 -16.28 -7.74
N ASP A 200 1.78 -17.60 -7.91
CA ASP A 200 2.41 -18.20 -9.09
C ASP A 200 1.49 -18.32 -10.30
N THR A 201 0.20 -18.03 -10.13
CA THR A 201 -0.76 -18.07 -11.24
C THR A 201 -0.36 -17.04 -12.31
N PRO A 202 -0.30 -17.44 -13.59
CA PRO A 202 0.00 -16.51 -14.68
C PRO A 202 -0.99 -15.34 -14.72
N PHE A 203 -0.52 -14.19 -15.20
CA PHE A 203 -1.37 -13.02 -15.42
C PHE A 203 -2.62 -13.39 -16.26
N PRO A 204 -3.83 -12.93 -15.91
CA PRO A 204 -4.18 -11.89 -14.92
C PRO A 204 -4.16 -12.33 -13.44
N GLY A 205 -4.01 -13.63 -13.18
CA GLY A 205 -4.09 -14.20 -11.83
C GLY A 205 -5.50 -14.11 -11.24
N HIS A 206 -5.57 -14.15 -9.91
CA HIS A 206 -6.83 -14.13 -9.17
C HIS A 206 -7.05 -12.80 -8.44
N PHE A 207 -8.29 -12.48 -8.13
CA PHE A 207 -8.71 -11.22 -7.50
C PHE A 207 -9.43 -11.51 -6.19
N GLY A 208 -8.98 -10.87 -5.11
CA GLY A 208 -9.45 -11.13 -3.76
C GLY A 208 -8.31 -11.15 -2.75
N ILE A 209 -8.56 -11.76 -1.59
CA ILE A 209 -7.60 -11.88 -0.49
C ILE A 209 -6.71 -13.09 -0.72
N TYR A 210 -5.40 -12.84 -0.79
CA TYR A 210 -4.39 -13.89 -0.93
C TYR A 210 -3.93 -14.40 0.43
N TYR A 211 -3.85 -13.50 1.40
CA TYR A 211 -3.36 -13.82 2.73
C TYR A 211 -4.00 -12.90 3.77
N GLN A 212 -4.42 -13.45 4.91
CA GLN A 212 -4.95 -12.72 6.04
C GLN A 212 -4.73 -13.50 7.34
N VAL A 213 -4.00 -12.90 8.29
CA VAL A 213 -3.77 -13.46 9.64
C VAL A 213 -3.83 -12.35 10.69
N SER A 214 -4.27 -12.70 11.91
CA SER A 214 -4.27 -11.75 13.02
C SER A 214 -2.99 -11.90 13.84
N GLU A 215 -2.22 -10.82 13.93
CA GLU A 215 -1.00 -10.73 14.72
C GLU A 215 -0.95 -9.39 15.48
N PRO A 216 -0.23 -9.30 16.62
CA PRO A 216 -0.09 -8.03 17.33
C PRO A 216 0.49 -6.93 16.43
N THR A 217 -0.20 -5.81 16.34
CA THR A 217 0.26 -4.65 15.56
C THR A 217 1.39 -3.92 16.28
N LYS A 218 2.19 -3.16 15.53
CA LYS A 218 3.14 -2.20 16.15
C LYS A 218 2.41 -1.27 17.12
N ASN A 219 1.23 -0.80 16.72
CA ASN A 219 0.38 0.09 17.49
C ASN A 219 0.00 -0.54 18.84
N ALA A 220 -0.46 -1.80 18.84
CA ALA A 220 -0.78 -2.52 20.07
C ALA A 220 0.46 -2.74 20.95
N ASN A 221 1.58 -3.15 20.35
CA ASN A 221 2.83 -3.40 21.07
C ASN A 221 3.42 -2.14 21.75
N GLU A 222 3.20 -0.96 21.16
CA GLU A 222 3.74 0.32 21.65
C GLU A 222 2.69 1.18 22.39
N LEU A 223 1.45 0.70 22.53
CA LEU A 223 0.36 1.46 23.13
C LEU A 223 0.68 1.92 24.56
N SER A 224 1.32 1.05 25.35
CA SER A 224 1.72 1.38 26.73
C SER A 224 2.77 2.49 26.79
N LEU A 225 3.68 2.55 25.82
CA LEU A 225 4.69 3.62 25.72
C LEU A 225 4.02 4.95 25.38
N ILE A 226 3.04 4.93 24.48
CA ILE A 226 2.26 6.12 24.10
C ILE A 226 1.46 6.63 25.31
N HIS A 227 0.71 5.77 25.99
CA HIS A 227 -0.06 6.13 27.17
C HIS A 227 0.84 6.68 28.29
N ALA A 228 1.95 6.02 28.59
CA ALA A 228 2.88 6.48 29.62
C ALA A 228 3.55 7.84 29.28
N ALA A 229 3.70 8.17 27.99
CA ALA A 229 4.19 9.47 27.57
C ALA A 229 3.10 10.56 27.70
N GLN A 230 1.87 10.25 27.27
CA GLN A 230 0.73 11.17 27.33
C GLN A 230 0.29 11.48 28.77
N GLU A 231 0.35 10.50 29.66
CA GLU A 231 -0.03 10.66 31.08
C GLU A 231 0.85 11.71 31.77
N LYS A 232 2.15 11.77 31.45
CA LYS A 232 3.10 12.76 32.00
C LYS A 232 2.74 14.20 31.66
N THR A 233 2.04 14.39 30.55
CA THR A 233 1.62 15.71 30.06
C THR A 233 0.13 15.95 30.25
N SER A 234 -0.62 14.99 30.77
CA SER A 234 -2.06 15.07 30.95
C SER A 234 -2.45 16.31 31.77
N GLY A 235 -3.45 17.05 31.28
CA GLY A 235 -3.93 18.29 31.89
C GLY A 235 -3.11 19.55 31.62
N ASN A 236 -1.95 19.46 30.96
CA ASN A 236 -1.20 20.64 30.51
C ASN A 236 -1.65 21.06 29.10
N GLN A 237 -1.59 22.35 28.81
CA GLN A 237 -1.73 22.87 27.45
C GLN A 237 -0.45 22.61 26.64
N ASP A 238 -0.56 22.49 25.31
CA ASP A 238 0.60 22.20 24.43
C ASP A 238 1.77 23.16 24.63
N TRP A 239 1.49 24.45 24.85
CA TRP A 239 2.52 25.48 25.07
C TRP A 239 3.22 25.33 26.43
N GLU A 240 2.55 24.83 27.47
CA GLU A 240 3.15 24.58 28.79
C GLU A 240 4.13 23.40 28.72
N ILE A 241 3.80 22.37 27.93
CA ILE A 241 4.66 21.21 27.69
C ILE A 241 5.95 21.66 26.97
N LEU A 242 5.80 22.50 25.93
CA LEU A 242 6.93 23.06 25.19
C LEU A 242 7.82 23.93 26.10
N GLN A 243 7.22 24.82 26.90
CA GLN A 243 7.96 25.69 27.81
C GLN A 243 8.79 24.87 28.82
N LYS A 244 8.18 23.88 29.49
CA LYS A 244 8.89 22.97 30.42
C LYS A 244 10.06 22.24 29.76
N THR A 245 9.91 21.88 28.48
CA THR A 245 10.98 21.22 27.71
C THR A 245 12.14 22.18 27.46
N PHE A 246 11.87 23.42 27.06
CA PHE A 246 12.91 24.44 26.86
C PHE A 246 13.63 24.80 28.16
N GLU A 247 12.91 24.86 29.29
CA GLU A 247 13.50 25.13 30.60
C GLU A 247 14.49 24.04 31.04
N ARG A 248 14.25 22.77 30.70
CA ARG A 248 15.18 21.65 30.97
C ARG A 248 16.46 21.63 30.11
N LEU A 249 16.46 22.37 28.99
CA LEU A 249 17.60 22.44 28.08
C LEU A 249 18.59 23.56 28.44
N LYS A 250 18.22 24.43 29.38
CA LYS A 250 19.09 25.47 29.95
C LYS A 250 19.89 24.91 31.11
#